data_AF-A0A090IR86-F1
#
_entry.id   AF-A0A090IR86-F1
#
_cell.length_a   1.000
_cell.length_b   1.000
_cell.length_c   1.000
_cell.angle_alpha   90.00
_cell.angle_beta   90.00
_cell.angle_gamma   90.00
#
_symmetry.space_group_name_H-M   'P 1'
#
loop_
_entity.id
_entity.type
_entity.pdbx_description
1 polymer ?
#
loop_
_entity_poly.entity_id
_entity_poly.type
_entity_poly.pdbx_seq_one_letter_code
_entity_poly.pdbx_strand_id
1 'polypeptide(L)'
;MEKLDGKSLDLTKENINALKQLFPEVITEGKVDFDKLKLVLGEEIETNNERYEFIWHGKAQSLKLAQTPSTGTLRPDKESSKNWDTTENLYIEGDNLEVLKLLQKSYFGKVKLIYIDPPYNTGNDFIYPDDFRDNIQNYKEITKQNMKANTESNGRYHTDWLNMMYPRLKLA
;
A
#
# COMPACT_ATOMS: atom_id res chain seq x y z
N MET A 1 -0.63 -17.68 -26.15
CA MET A 1 -1.32 -16.79 -25.19
C MET A 1 -0.52 -16.83 -23.90
N GLU A 2 0.20 -15.75 -23.55
CA GLU A 2 0.79 -15.63 -22.22
C GLU A 2 -0.33 -15.69 -21.18
N LYS A 3 -0.24 -16.64 -20.25
CA LYS A 3 -1.13 -16.69 -19.10
C LYS A 3 -0.83 -15.46 -18.24
N LEU A 4 -1.74 -14.50 -18.23
CA LEU A 4 -1.68 -13.39 -17.29
C LEU A 4 -1.92 -13.95 -15.88
N ASP A 5 -0.86 -14.01 -15.06
CA ASP A 5 -0.96 -14.23 -13.62
C ASP A 5 -1.78 -13.05 -13.08
N GLY A 6 -3.01 -13.30 -12.64
CA GLY A 6 -4.02 -12.28 -12.29
C GLY A 6 -3.69 -11.46 -11.04
N LYS A 7 -2.41 -11.33 -10.70
CA LYS A 7 -1.90 -10.59 -9.56
C LYS A 7 -1.58 -9.14 -9.95
N SER A 8 -1.64 -8.24 -8.97
CA SER A 8 -1.12 -6.88 -9.14
C SER A 8 0.40 -6.86 -9.37
N LEU A 9 0.93 -5.70 -9.74
CA LEU A 9 2.37 -5.48 -9.91
C LEU A 9 3.13 -5.84 -8.62
N ASP A 10 4.28 -6.50 -8.79
CA ASP A 10 5.22 -6.78 -7.70
C ASP A 10 6.29 -5.68 -7.68
N LEU A 11 6.05 -4.67 -6.85
CA LEU A 11 6.94 -3.52 -6.67
C LEU A 11 8.35 -3.93 -6.22
N THR A 12 8.47 -5.00 -5.44
CA THR A 12 9.78 -5.47 -4.96
C THR A 12 10.60 -5.99 -6.13
N LYS A 13 9.98 -6.79 -6.99
CA LYS A 13 10.61 -7.32 -8.19
C LYS A 13 10.96 -6.22 -9.20
N GLU A 14 10.09 -5.22 -9.36
CA GLU A 14 10.39 -4.07 -10.22
C GLU A 14 11.57 -3.25 -9.71
N ASN A 15 11.64 -2.98 -8.41
CA ASN A 15 12.79 -2.27 -7.82
C ASN A 15 14.09 -3.06 -8.01
N ILE A 16 14.07 -4.38 -7.84
CA ILE A 16 15.24 -5.23 -8.09
C ILE A 16 15.61 -5.20 -9.58
N ASN A 17 14.65 -5.23 -10.49
CA ASN A 17 14.91 -5.13 -11.92
C ASN A 17 15.50 -3.78 -12.31
N ALA A 18 15.01 -2.67 -11.73
CA ALA A 18 15.56 -1.34 -11.94
C ALA A 18 17.00 -1.24 -11.42
N LEU A 19 17.27 -1.76 -10.21
CA LEU A 19 18.63 -1.86 -9.69
C LEU A 19 19.53 -2.71 -10.59
N LYS A 20 19.03 -3.82 -11.13
CA LYS A 20 19.78 -4.67 -12.07
C LYS A 20 20.11 -3.95 -13.38
N GLN A 21 19.23 -3.08 -13.86
CA GLN A 21 19.47 -2.27 -15.07
C GLN A 21 20.54 -1.21 -14.84
N LEU A 22 20.54 -0.57 -13.66
CA LEU A 22 21.49 0.49 -13.31
C LEU A 22 22.86 -0.06 -12.89
N PHE A 23 22.85 -1.12 -12.06
CA PHE A 23 24.03 -1.69 -11.43
C PHE A 23 24.00 -3.24 -11.51
N PRO A 24 24.28 -3.83 -12.68
CA PRO A 24 24.22 -5.28 -12.86
C PRO A 24 25.15 -6.05 -11.91
N GLU A 25 26.35 -5.53 -11.63
CA GLU A 25 27.33 -6.18 -10.72
C GLU A 25 26.86 -6.28 -9.26
N VAL A 26 25.89 -5.46 -8.86
CA VAL A 26 25.32 -5.44 -7.50
C VAL A 26 24.37 -6.62 -7.27
N ILE A 27 23.92 -7.31 -8.31
CA ILE A 27 23.01 -8.44 -8.18
C ILE A 27 23.79 -9.76 -8.17
N THR A 28 23.80 -10.44 -7.02
CA THR A 28 24.41 -11.78 -6.87
C THR A 28 23.29 -12.79 -6.59
N GLU A 29 23.17 -13.82 -7.43
CA GLU A 29 22.14 -14.89 -7.29
C GLU A 29 20.69 -14.39 -7.17
N GLY A 30 20.38 -13.25 -7.80
CA GLY A 30 19.04 -12.64 -7.77
C GLY A 30 18.73 -11.85 -6.49
N LYS A 31 19.74 -11.64 -5.62
CA LYS A 31 19.66 -10.76 -4.44
C LYS A 31 20.57 -9.54 -4.61
N VAL A 32 20.23 -8.46 -3.92
CA VAL A 32 21.02 -7.23 -3.89
C VAL A 32 22.19 -7.41 -2.91
N ASP A 33 23.42 -7.27 -3.40
CA ASP A 33 24.65 -7.28 -2.62
C ASP A 33 24.96 -5.84 -2.16
N PHE A 34 24.67 -5.55 -0.89
CA PHE A 34 24.83 -4.20 -0.34
C PHE A 34 26.28 -3.76 -0.28
N ASP A 35 27.25 -4.67 -0.13
CA ASP A 35 28.66 -4.31 -0.09
C ASP A 35 29.13 -3.86 -1.47
N LYS A 36 28.72 -4.57 -2.53
CA LYS A 36 28.96 -4.11 -3.91
C LYS A 36 28.22 -2.82 -4.24
N LEU A 37 26.98 -2.66 -3.80
CA LEU A 37 26.24 -1.41 -3.99
C LEU A 37 26.97 -0.23 -3.36
N LYS A 38 27.50 -0.43 -2.14
CA LYS A 38 28.31 0.55 -1.44
C LYS A 38 29.57 0.91 -2.22
N LEU A 39 30.26 -0.08 -2.77
CA LEU A 39 31.46 0.13 -3.59
C LEU A 39 31.17 0.90 -4.88
N VAL A 40 30.04 0.62 -5.55
CA VAL A 40 29.64 1.28 -6.80
C VAL A 40 29.20 2.72 -6.57
N LEU A 41 28.50 2.99 -5.46
CA LEU A 41 28.03 4.35 -5.11
C LEU A 41 29.14 5.25 -4.52
N GLY A 42 30.26 4.67 -4.07
CA GLY A 42 31.43 5.42 -3.61
C GLY A 42 31.22 6.18 -2.29
N GLU A 43 31.77 7.39 -2.20
CA GLU A 43 31.80 8.22 -0.98
C GLU A 43 30.52 9.06 -0.77
N GLU A 44 29.58 9.03 -1.71
CA GLU A 44 28.26 9.70 -1.65
C GLU A 44 27.26 8.94 -0.75
N ILE A 45 27.78 8.31 0.32
CA ILE A 45 26.97 7.53 1.25
C ILE A 45 26.94 8.29 2.56
N GLU A 46 25.77 8.85 2.87
CA GLU A 46 25.54 9.61 4.09
C GLU A 46 25.94 8.81 5.34
N THR A 47 27.06 9.21 5.95
CA THR A 47 27.59 8.61 7.19
C THR A 47 27.10 9.32 8.45
N ASN A 48 26.35 10.43 8.33
CA ASN A 48 25.81 11.11 9.49
C ASN A 48 24.81 10.23 10.24
N ASN A 49 25.08 10.05 11.53
CA ASN A 49 24.22 9.32 12.47
C ASN A 49 22.96 10.12 12.87
N GLU A 50 22.92 11.42 12.56
CA GLU A 50 21.74 12.26 12.81
C GLU A 50 20.72 12.09 11.68
N ARG A 51 20.05 10.94 11.69
CA ARG A 51 18.89 10.69 10.82
C ARG A 51 17.66 11.19 11.55
N TYR A 52 17.11 12.33 11.14
CA TYR A 52 15.75 12.69 11.53
C TYR A 52 14.78 11.79 10.75
N GLU A 53 14.51 10.61 11.31
CA GLU A 53 13.53 9.69 10.75
C GLU A 53 12.27 9.67 11.60
N PHE A 54 11.13 9.88 10.95
CA PHE A 54 9.85 9.61 11.57
C PHE A 54 9.61 8.09 11.64
N ILE A 55 9.79 7.52 12.84
CA ILE A 55 9.66 6.08 13.11
C ILE A 55 8.42 5.85 13.98
N TRP A 56 7.66 4.80 13.67
CA TRP A 56 6.55 4.30 14.49
C TRP A 56 6.49 2.77 14.45
N HIS A 57 5.81 2.17 15.42
CA HIS A 57 5.65 0.72 15.50
C HIS A 57 4.76 0.20 14.35
N GLY A 58 5.26 -0.73 13.53
CA GLY A 58 4.51 -1.27 12.39
C GLY A 58 4.85 -0.65 11.04
N LYS A 59 5.66 0.42 10.97
CA LYS A 59 6.12 1.04 9.71
C LYS A 59 6.61 0.04 8.66
N ALA A 60 7.45 -0.92 9.08
CA ALA A 60 7.99 -1.95 8.20
C ALA A 60 6.91 -2.92 7.69
N GLN A 61 5.93 -3.27 8.54
CA GLN A 61 4.80 -4.11 8.16
C GLN A 61 3.87 -3.39 7.18
N SER A 62 3.58 -2.11 7.42
CA SER A 62 2.79 -1.26 6.51
C SER A 62 3.46 -1.11 5.15
N LEU A 63 4.80 -0.96 5.11
CA LEU A 63 5.53 -0.96 3.84
C LEU A 63 5.37 -2.29 3.09
N LYS A 64 5.52 -3.41 3.81
CA LYS A 64 5.33 -4.75 3.23
C LYS A 64 3.91 -4.94 2.70
N LEU A 65 2.91 -4.40 3.40
CA LEU A 65 1.51 -4.48 2.99
C LEU A 65 1.26 -3.76 1.66
N ALA A 66 1.85 -2.58 1.46
CA ALA A 66 1.79 -1.85 0.20
C ALA A 66 2.44 -2.64 -0.95
N GLN A 67 3.53 -3.36 -0.68
CA GLN A 67 4.26 -4.16 -1.67
C GLN A 67 3.65 -5.54 -1.93
N THR A 68 2.73 -6.00 -1.07
CA THR A 68 2.13 -7.33 -1.21
C THR A 68 1.16 -7.33 -2.39
N PRO A 69 1.33 -8.22 -3.38
CA PRO A 69 0.43 -8.30 -4.52
C PRO A 69 -1.01 -8.63 -4.09
N SER A 70 -1.97 -7.95 -4.72
CA SER A 70 -3.39 -8.25 -4.62
C SER A 70 -3.73 -9.51 -5.40
N THR A 71 -4.57 -10.37 -4.83
CA THR A 71 -5.22 -11.50 -5.53
C THR A 71 -6.68 -11.21 -5.89
N GLY A 72 -7.18 -10.02 -5.52
CA GLY A 72 -8.53 -9.57 -5.89
C GLY A 72 -8.72 -9.38 -7.38
N THR A 73 -9.98 -9.19 -7.79
CA THR A 73 -10.34 -8.80 -9.16
C THR A 73 -11.53 -7.85 -9.14
N LEU A 74 -11.57 -6.91 -10.08
CA LEU A 74 -12.70 -6.01 -10.24
C LEU A 74 -13.79 -6.70 -11.04
N ARG A 75 -15.01 -6.70 -10.52
CA ARG A 75 -16.18 -7.26 -11.21
C ARG A 75 -17.02 -6.10 -11.76
N PRO A 76 -17.29 -6.05 -13.07
CA PRO A 76 -18.12 -5.00 -13.64
C PRO A 76 -19.57 -5.16 -13.19
N ASP A 77 -20.17 -4.08 -12.68
CA ASP A 77 -21.61 -4.01 -12.37
C ASP A 77 -22.29 -3.10 -13.39
N LYS A 78 -22.88 -3.72 -14.43
CA LYS A 78 -23.57 -2.99 -15.50
C LYS A 78 -24.91 -2.44 -15.06
N GLU A 79 -25.59 -3.09 -14.11
CA GLU A 79 -26.95 -2.73 -13.72
C GLU A 79 -26.96 -1.42 -12.92
N SER A 80 -25.98 -1.25 -12.04
CA SER A 80 -25.81 -0.02 -11.24
C SER A 80 -25.09 1.11 -12.01
N SER A 81 -24.52 0.81 -13.17
CA SER A 81 -23.74 1.76 -13.96
C SER A 81 -24.61 2.70 -14.78
N LYS A 82 -24.20 3.97 -14.87
CA LYS A 82 -24.82 4.97 -15.75
C LYS A 82 -23.95 5.18 -16.99
N ASN A 83 -24.57 5.22 -18.17
CA ASN A 83 -23.91 5.45 -19.46
C ASN A 83 -22.74 4.47 -19.70
N TRP A 84 -22.96 3.17 -19.49
CA TRP A 84 -21.94 2.11 -19.50
C TRP A 84 -20.95 2.19 -20.67
N ASP A 85 -21.44 2.40 -21.89
CA ASP A 85 -20.60 2.39 -23.10
C ASP A 85 -19.87 3.72 -23.36
N THR A 86 -20.23 4.81 -22.69
CA THR A 86 -19.71 6.16 -23.01
C THR A 86 -19.11 6.92 -21.83
N THR A 87 -19.27 6.43 -20.59
CA THR A 87 -18.71 7.10 -19.41
C THR A 87 -17.20 6.93 -19.35
N GLU A 88 -16.48 8.02 -19.09
CA GLU A 88 -15.05 8.00 -18.78
C GLU A 88 -14.78 7.99 -17.26
N ASN A 89 -15.85 8.02 -16.45
CA ASN A 89 -15.79 8.03 -15.00
C ASN A 89 -15.94 6.63 -14.43
N LEU A 90 -15.16 6.33 -13.38
CA LEU A 90 -15.20 5.05 -12.66
C LEU A 90 -15.60 5.28 -11.21
N TYR A 91 -16.48 4.41 -10.73
CA TYR A 91 -16.78 4.24 -9.30
C TYR A 91 -16.45 2.80 -8.94
N ILE A 92 -15.67 2.60 -7.87
CA ILE A 92 -15.20 1.28 -7.45
C ILE A 92 -15.54 1.10 -5.98
N GLU A 93 -16.26 0.04 -5.66
CA GLU A 93 -16.60 -0.34 -4.30
C GLU A 93 -15.61 -1.40 -3.78
N GLY A 94 -15.05 -1.17 -2.58
CA GLY A 94 -14.12 -2.09 -1.92
C GLY A 94 -13.20 -1.37 -0.93
N ASP A 95 -12.33 -2.14 -0.27
CA ASP A 95 -11.25 -1.54 0.51
C ASP A 95 -10.27 -0.84 -0.43
N ASN A 96 -10.03 0.45 -0.17
CA ASN A 96 -9.25 1.31 -1.04
C ASN A 96 -7.80 0.84 -1.21
N LEU A 97 -7.19 0.13 -0.25
CA LEU A 97 -5.83 -0.36 -0.39
C LEU A 97 -5.76 -1.45 -1.46
N GLU A 98 -6.71 -2.38 -1.47
CA GLU A 98 -6.80 -3.43 -2.48
C GLU A 98 -7.16 -2.85 -3.86
N VAL A 99 -8.08 -1.88 -3.90
CA VAL A 99 -8.43 -1.19 -5.14
C VAL A 99 -7.23 -0.46 -5.75
N LEU A 100 -6.44 0.27 -4.94
CA LEU A 100 -5.24 0.97 -5.41
C LEU A 100 -4.21 -0.02 -6.00
N LYS A 101 -4.01 -1.19 -5.38
CA LYS A 101 -3.13 -2.24 -5.92
C LYS A 101 -3.59 -2.73 -7.29
N LEU A 102 -4.89 -2.92 -7.48
CA LEU A 102 -5.46 -3.36 -8.76
C LEU A 102 -5.32 -2.29 -9.84
N LEU A 103 -5.54 -1.01 -9.48
CA LEU A 103 -5.42 0.10 -10.40
C LEU A 103 -3.97 0.39 -10.82
N GLN A 104 -3.00 0.04 -9.98
CA GLN A 104 -1.58 0.32 -10.22
C GLN A 104 -1.13 -0.09 -11.62
N LYS A 105 -1.46 -1.31 -12.08
CA LYS A 105 -1.00 -1.80 -13.39
C LYS A 105 -1.48 -0.97 -14.58
N SER A 106 -2.70 -0.44 -14.49
CA SER A 106 -3.34 0.27 -15.62
C SER A 106 -3.16 1.78 -15.54
N TYR A 107 -3.01 2.33 -14.33
CA TYR A 107 -3.05 3.77 -14.06
C TYR A 107 -1.76 4.36 -13.48
N PHE A 108 -0.68 3.57 -13.34
CA PHE A 108 0.62 4.05 -12.87
C PHE A 108 1.09 5.28 -13.67
N GLY A 109 1.39 6.37 -12.97
CA GLY A 109 1.86 7.63 -13.56
C GLY A 109 0.83 8.39 -14.41
N LYS A 110 -0.45 7.99 -14.41
CA LYS A 110 -1.51 8.63 -15.23
C LYS A 110 -2.42 9.57 -14.45
N VAL A 111 -2.40 9.52 -13.12
CA VAL A 111 -3.26 10.34 -12.26
C VAL A 111 -2.67 11.73 -12.08
N LYS A 112 -3.44 12.77 -12.43
CA LYS A 112 -2.99 14.18 -12.36
C LYS A 112 -3.17 14.81 -10.98
N LEU A 113 -4.25 14.46 -10.27
CA LEU A 113 -4.60 15.02 -8.97
C LEU A 113 -5.31 13.96 -8.14
N ILE A 114 -4.93 13.87 -6.87
CA ILE A 114 -5.58 13.02 -5.88
C ILE A 114 -6.09 13.93 -4.77
N TYR A 115 -7.39 13.86 -4.50
CA TYR A 115 -8.03 14.52 -3.36
C TYR A 115 -8.65 13.46 -2.46
N ILE A 116 -8.31 13.50 -1.18
CA ILE A 116 -8.80 12.55 -0.18
C ILE A 116 -9.21 13.30 1.09
N ASP A 117 -10.26 12.79 1.74
CA ASP A 117 -10.70 13.25 3.06
C ASP A 117 -10.65 12.06 4.03
N PRO A 118 -9.44 11.68 4.51
CA PRO A 118 -9.28 10.55 5.40
C PRO A 118 -9.88 10.88 6.78
N PRO A 119 -10.27 9.86 7.56
CA PRO A 119 -10.79 10.07 8.91
C PRO A 119 -9.77 10.84 9.79
N TYR A 120 -10.24 11.92 10.42
CA TYR A 120 -9.42 12.72 11.32
C TYR A 120 -9.30 12.02 12.67
N ASN A 121 -8.08 12.00 13.20
CA ASN A 121 -7.73 11.24 14.40
C ASN A 121 -8.15 11.98 15.69
N THR A 122 -9.42 12.39 15.80
CA THR A 122 -9.95 13.35 16.80
C THR A 122 -10.51 12.69 18.07
N GLY A 123 -10.16 11.43 18.35
CA GLY A 123 -10.45 10.76 19.63
C GLY A 123 -11.80 10.04 19.72
N ASN A 124 -12.81 10.43 18.93
CA ASN A 124 -14.17 9.90 19.09
C ASN A 124 -14.56 8.76 18.13
N ASP A 125 -13.87 8.58 16.99
CA ASP A 125 -14.39 7.74 15.89
C ASP A 125 -13.40 6.69 15.34
N PHE A 126 -12.24 6.49 15.95
CA PHE A 126 -11.20 5.65 15.33
C PHE A 126 -11.15 4.22 15.89
N ILE A 127 -11.82 3.30 15.20
CA ILE A 127 -11.56 1.86 15.34
C ILE A 127 -11.51 1.24 13.95
N TYR A 128 -10.31 0.86 13.53
CA TYR A 128 -10.09 0.06 12.33
C TYR A 128 -9.31 -1.20 12.72
N PRO A 129 -9.91 -2.40 12.64
CA PRO A 129 -9.16 -3.64 12.76
C PRO A 129 -8.43 -3.88 11.43
N ASP A 130 -7.17 -3.45 11.34
CA ASP A 130 -6.27 -3.80 10.22
C ASP A 130 -5.81 -5.28 10.32
N ASP A 131 -6.74 -6.21 10.53
CA ASP A 131 -6.49 -7.65 10.37
C ASP A 131 -6.95 -8.11 8.98
N PHE A 132 -6.09 -7.89 8.00
CA PHE A 132 -6.32 -8.26 6.60
C PHE A 132 -6.26 -9.78 6.35
N ARG A 133 -6.12 -10.61 7.38
CA ARG A 133 -6.19 -12.07 7.26
C ARG A 133 -7.63 -12.59 7.32
N ASP A 134 -8.57 -11.74 7.69
CA ASP A 134 -9.94 -12.16 7.95
C ASP A 134 -10.87 -12.02 6.75
N ASN A 135 -11.74 -13.02 6.61
CA ASN A 135 -12.72 -13.08 5.55
C ASN A 135 -13.75 -11.93 5.68
N ILE A 136 -14.43 -11.62 4.57
CA ILE A 136 -15.52 -10.62 4.50
C ILE A 136 -16.64 -10.91 5.53
N GLN A 137 -16.75 -12.14 6.04
CA GLN A 137 -17.71 -12.55 7.08
C GLN A 137 -17.33 -11.97 8.45
N ASN A 138 -16.05 -12.01 8.84
CA ASN A 138 -15.56 -11.47 10.12
C ASN A 138 -15.70 -9.95 10.19
N TYR A 139 -15.52 -9.25 9.07
CA TYR A 139 -15.82 -7.82 8.96
C TYR A 139 -17.27 -7.48 9.30
N LYS A 140 -18.24 -8.31 8.85
CA LYS A 140 -19.67 -8.16 9.15
C LYS A 140 -20.04 -8.51 10.60
N GLU A 141 -19.24 -9.35 11.27
CA GLU A 141 -19.43 -9.72 12.67
C GLU A 141 -18.83 -8.67 13.63
N ILE A 142 -17.64 -8.15 13.32
CA ILE A 142 -16.98 -7.09 14.11
C ILE A 142 -17.78 -5.79 14.07
N THR A 143 -18.39 -5.45 12.92
CA THR A 143 -19.21 -4.24 12.77
C THR A 143 -20.51 -4.27 13.57
N LYS A 144 -20.89 -5.41 14.17
CA LYS A 144 -22.18 -5.57 14.88
C LYS A 144 -22.13 -5.57 16.41
N GLN A 145 -20.98 -5.53 17.09
CA GLN A 145 -20.99 -5.51 18.57
C GLN A 145 -19.86 -4.72 19.23
N ASN A 146 -20.27 -3.72 20.02
CA ASN A 146 -19.58 -3.19 21.21
C ASN A 146 -18.17 -2.61 21.01
N MET A 147 -18.12 -1.50 20.29
CA MET A 147 -16.92 -0.69 20.13
C MET A 147 -16.82 0.36 21.25
N LYS A 148 -15.98 0.13 22.26
CA LYS A 148 -15.56 1.19 23.20
C LYS A 148 -14.46 2.03 22.54
N ALA A 149 -14.61 3.35 22.57
CA ALA A 149 -13.59 4.30 22.12
C ALA A 149 -12.26 4.04 22.85
N ASN A 150 -11.16 3.97 22.10
CA ASN A 150 -9.82 3.96 22.67
C ASN A 150 -9.57 5.30 23.36
N THR A 151 -9.15 5.28 24.63
CA THR A 151 -8.81 6.49 25.40
C THR A 151 -7.66 7.27 24.75
N GLU A 152 -7.77 8.60 24.71
CA GLU A 152 -6.80 9.56 24.11
C GLU A 152 -5.34 9.38 24.59
N SER A 153 -5.12 8.72 25.72
CA SER A 153 -3.81 8.51 26.33
C SER A 153 -2.99 7.35 25.75
N ASN A 154 -3.50 6.63 24.75
CA ASN A 154 -2.79 5.50 24.15
C ASN A 154 -1.90 5.99 23.00
N GLY A 155 -0.57 5.94 23.13
CA GLY A 155 0.38 6.19 22.02
C GLY A 155 0.18 5.28 20.79
N ARG A 156 -0.71 4.30 20.90
CA ARG A 156 -1.25 3.46 19.82
C ARG A 156 -2.10 4.25 18.81
N TYR A 157 -2.71 5.38 19.20
CA TYR A 157 -3.65 6.13 18.36
C TYR A 157 -3.00 6.71 17.08
N HIS A 158 -1.79 7.27 17.21
CA HIS A 158 -1.02 7.72 16.04
C HIS A 158 -0.48 6.56 15.23
N THR A 159 -0.06 5.49 15.93
CA THR A 159 0.50 4.29 15.30
C THR A 159 -0.53 3.61 14.38
N ASP A 160 -1.76 3.45 14.84
CA ASP A 160 -2.81 2.77 14.09
C ASP A 160 -3.23 3.59 12.86
N TRP A 161 -3.43 4.90 13.03
CA TRP A 161 -3.71 5.81 11.91
C TRP A 161 -2.58 5.80 10.87
N LEU A 162 -1.32 5.82 11.31
CA LEU A 162 -0.16 5.75 10.41
C LEU A 162 -0.08 4.40 9.70
N ASN A 163 -0.33 3.29 10.41
CA ASN A 163 -0.31 1.96 9.82
C ASN A 163 -1.39 1.80 8.74
N MET A 164 -2.55 2.44 8.93
CA MET A 164 -3.64 2.50 7.95
C MET A 164 -3.31 3.41 6.76
N MET A 165 -2.84 4.64 7.00
CA MET A 165 -2.64 5.63 5.94
C MET A 165 -1.40 5.39 5.09
N TYR A 166 -0.29 4.98 5.71
CA TYR A 166 0.99 4.82 5.03
C TYR A 166 0.93 3.93 3.77
N PRO A 167 0.36 2.71 3.79
CA PRO A 167 0.34 1.87 2.60
C PRO A 167 -0.55 2.43 1.49
N ARG A 168 -1.63 3.13 1.84
CA ARG A 168 -2.57 3.74 0.90
C ARG A 168 -1.93 4.93 0.18
N LEU A 169 -1.29 5.82 0.94
CA LEU A 169 -0.55 6.97 0.40
C LEU A 169 0.68 6.56 -0.41
N LYS A 170 1.29 5.41 -0.10
CA LYS A 170 2.44 4.92 -0.85
C LYS A 170 2.08 4.41 -2.25
N LEU A 171 0.83 3.95 -2.44
CA LEU A 171 0.34 3.41 -3.71
C LEU A 171 -0.40 4.43 -4.56
N ALA A 172 -1.03 5.41 -3.93
CA ALA A 172 -1.67 6.56 -4.57
C ALA A 172 -0.65 7.41 -5.34
#